data_AF-A0A1S8FGZ2-F1
#
_entry.id   AF-A0A1S8FGZ2-F1
#
_cell.length_a   1.000
_cell.length_b   1.000
_cell.length_c   1.000
_cell.angle_alpha   90.00
_cell.angle_beta   90.00
_cell.angle_gamma   90.00
#
_symmetry.space_group_name_H-M   'P 1'
#
loop_
_entity.id
_entity.type
_entity.pdbx_description
1 polymer ?
#
loop_
_entity_poly.entity_id
_entity_poly.type
_entity_poly.pdbx_seq_one_letter_code
_entity_poly.pdbx_strand_id
1 'polypeptide(L)'
;MNTKFAATALVLASTLIAGTSFAASSYQEADRHAPSGPSTLTREAVKADYQAAKKAGGLPPTIEGQDYNIKPVTTSLSREAVKADYQAAKKAGGLPQLNNYS
;
A
#
# COMPACT_ATOMS: atom_id res chain seq x y z
N MET A 1 -18.96 -63.24 -19.20
CA MET A 1 -18.73 -62.61 -17.88
C MET A 1 -18.38 -61.15 -18.09
N ASN A 2 -19.11 -60.28 -17.41
CA ASN A 2 -18.90 -58.84 -17.34
C ASN A 2 -17.55 -58.52 -16.69
N THR A 3 -16.90 -57.43 -17.08
CA THR A 3 -16.74 -56.23 -16.23
C THR A 3 -15.88 -55.18 -16.93
N LYS A 4 -16.56 -54.10 -17.31
CA LYS A 4 -16.03 -52.73 -17.40
C LYS A 4 -15.44 -52.39 -16.01
N PHE A 5 -14.38 -51.57 -15.94
CA PHE A 5 -13.88 -50.79 -14.78
C PHE A 5 -12.35 -50.87 -14.68
N ALA A 6 -11.64 -49.96 -15.36
CA ALA A 6 -10.31 -49.49 -14.94
C ALA A 6 -9.90 -48.18 -15.65
N ALA A 7 -10.86 -47.34 -16.07
CA ALA A 7 -10.58 -46.01 -16.62
C ALA A 7 -10.41 -44.97 -15.49
N THR A 8 -9.62 -45.30 -14.47
CA THR A 8 -9.49 -44.49 -13.24
C THR A 8 -8.05 -44.05 -12.94
N ALA A 9 -7.11 -44.26 -13.88
CA ALA A 9 -5.70 -43.91 -13.69
C ALA A 9 -5.28 -42.56 -14.31
N LEU A 10 -6.14 -41.87 -15.06
CA LEU A 10 -5.73 -40.70 -15.87
C LEU A 10 -6.03 -39.32 -15.25
N VAL A 11 -6.75 -39.24 -14.12
CA VAL A 11 -7.25 -37.93 -13.62
C VAL A 11 -6.48 -37.39 -12.41
N LEU A 12 -5.52 -38.13 -11.85
CA LEU A 12 -4.81 -37.75 -10.62
C LEU A 12 -3.43 -37.12 -10.84
N ALA A 13 -3.11 -36.64 -12.05
CA ALA A 13 -1.83 -36.00 -12.36
C ALA A 13 -1.88 -34.46 -12.46
N SER A 14 -3.03 -33.83 -12.23
CA SER A 14 -3.25 -32.41 -12.58
C SER A 14 -3.21 -31.42 -11.41
N THR A 15 -2.94 -31.83 -10.18
CA THR A 15 -3.11 -30.94 -9.00
C THR A 15 -1.88 -30.77 -8.11
N LEU A 16 -0.68 -31.12 -8.61
CA LEU A 16 0.54 -30.90 -7.84
C LEU A 16 1.07 -29.46 -8.02
N ILE A 17 0.45 -28.55 -7.25
CA ILE A 17 1.05 -27.40 -6.57
C ILE A 17 1.92 -26.49 -7.46
N ALA A 18 1.28 -25.48 -8.05
CA ALA A 18 1.97 -24.22 -8.32
C ALA A 18 2.29 -23.60 -6.95
N GLY A 19 3.53 -23.80 -6.47
CA GLY A 19 4.01 -23.19 -5.24
C GLY A 19 3.85 -21.68 -5.31
N THR A 20 2.98 -21.13 -4.47
CA THR A 20 2.86 -19.69 -4.29
C THR A 20 4.18 -19.19 -3.73
N SER A 21 5.03 -18.63 -4.58
CA SER A 21 6.18 -17.87 -4.16
C SER A 21 5.66 -16.56 -3.57
N PHE A 22 5.43 -16.53 -2.25
CA PHE A 22 5.30 -15.25 -1.56
C PHE A 22 6.70 -14.65 -1.47
N ALA A 23 6.99 -13.67 -2.32
CA ALA A 23 8.11 -12.77 -2.12
C ALA A 23 7.97 -12.19 -0.70
N ALA A 24 8.98 -12.40 0.14
CA ALA A 24 9.06 -11.77 1.44
C ALA A 24 8.85 -10.26 1.26
N SER A 25 7.73 -9.77 1.77
CA SER A 25 7.43 -8.34 1.81
C SER A 25 8.40 -7.71 2.79
N SER A 26 9.57 -7.28 2.29
CA SER A 26 10.32 -6.24 2.98
C SER A 26 9.41 -5.02 3.00
N TYR A 27 8.99 -4.60 4.19
CA TYR A 27 8.29 -3.35 4.40
C TYR A 27 9.23 -2.21 3.98
N GLN A 28 9.23 -1.92 2.69
CA GLN A 28 9.77 -0.70 2.13
C GLN A 28 8.74 0.36 2.50
N GLU A 29 9.12 1.29 3.37
CA GLU A 29 8.34 2.46 3.69
C GLU A 29 8.06 3.20 2.37
N ALA A 30 6.86 2.99 1.83
CA ALA A 30 6.49 3.48 0.52
C ALA A 30 6.44 5.01 0.60
N ASP A 31 7.40 5.62 -0.07
CA ASP A 31 7.41 7.04 -0.40
C ASP A 31 6.02 7.43 -0.92
N ARG A 32 5.33 8.31 -0.18
CA ARG A 32 3.86 8.52 -0.26
C ARG A 32 3.36 9.24 -1.51
N HIS A 33 4.11 9.23 -2.61
CA HIS A 33 3.77 10.00 -3.81
C HIS A 33 4.05 9.23 -5.09
N ALA A 34 3.52 8.01 -5.22
CA ALA A 34 3.39 7.40 -6.54
C ALA A 34 2.40 8.25 -7.38
N PRO A 35 2.76 8.67 -8.62
CA PRO A 35 1.84 9.40 -9.48
C PRO A 35 0.64 8.50 -9.81
N SER A 36 -0.55 8.89 -9.35
CA SER A 36 -1.79 8.17 -9.66
C SER A 36 -2.22 8.50 -11.09
N GLY A 37 -1.98 7.58 -12.03
CA GLY A 37 -2.54 7.66 -13.38
C GLY A 37 -4.05 7.41 -13.39
N PRO A 38 -4.77 7.82 -14.46
CA PRO A 38 -6.19 7.54 -14.60
C PRO A 38 -6.44 6.03 -14.66
N SER A 39 -7.44 5.56 -13.90
CA SER A 39 -7.87 4.16 -13.95
C SER A 39 -8.63 3.87 -15.25
N THR A 40 -8.34 2.72 -15.87
CA THR A 40 -9.10 2.18 -17.00
C THR A 40 -10.32 1.35 -16.56
N LEU A 41 -10.53 1.16 -15.26
CA LEU A 41 -11.62 0.37 -14.70
C LEU A 41 -12.91 1.18 -14.58
N THR A 42 -14.04 0.52 -14.84
CA THR A 42 -15.36 1.09 -14.56
C THR A 42 -15.61 1.15 -13.05
N ARG A 43 -16.52 2.03 -12.62
CA ARG A 43 -16.92 2.13 -11.20
C ARG A 43 -17.52 0.82 -10.70
N GLU A 44 -18.23 0.12 -11.57
CA GLU A 44 -18.88 -1.15 -11.30
C GLU A 44 -17.85 -2.26 -11.04
N ALA A 45 -16.79 -2.32 -11.86
CA ALA A 45 -15.69 -3.27 -11.67
C ALA A 45 -14.98 -3.05 -10.33
N VAL A 46 -14.66 -1.79 -10.01
CA VAL A 46 -14.03 -1.43 -8.73
C VAL A 46 -14.92 -1.81 -7.53
N LYS A 47 -16.24 -1.64 -7.63
CA LYS A 47 -17.18 -2.04 -6.56
C LYS A 47 -17.24 -3.57 -6.40
N ALA A 48 -17.23 -4.31 -7.50
CA ALA A 48 -17.22 -5.77 -7.46
C ALA A 48 -15.95 -6.29 -6.78
N ASP A 49 -14.80 -5.75 -7.15
CA ASP A 49 -13.50 -6.11 -6.56
C ASP A 49 -13.43 -5.78 -5.07
N TYR A 50 -13.92 -4.60 -4.67
CA TYR A 50 -14.03 -4.23 -3.26
C TYR A 50 -14.86 -5.23 -2.46
N GLN A 51 -16.02 -5.64 -2.98
CA GLN A 51 -16.89 -6.60 -2.28
C GLN A 51 -16.27 -8.01 -2.23
N ALA A 52 -15.54 -8.42 -3.28
CA ALA A 52 -14.81 -9.67 -3.28
C ALA A 52 -13.69 -9.66 -2.24
N ALA A 53 -12.88 -8.61 -2.20
CA ALA A 53 -11.82 -8.42 -1.20
C ALA A 53 -12.37 -8.39 0.23
N LYS A 54 -13.52 -7.72 0.43
CA LYS A 54 -14.22 -7.68 1.71
C LYS A 54 -14.62 -9.07 2.19
N LYS A 55 -15.24 -9.88 1.31
CA LYS A 55 -15.66 -11.25 1.64
C LYS A 55 -14.47 -12.17 1.90
N ALA A 56 -13.37 -11.98 1.18
CA ALA A 56 -12.14 -12.74 1.37
C ALA A 56 -11.35 -12.33 2.64
N GLY A 57 -11.79 -11.28 3.36
CA GLY A 57 -11.04 -10.74 4.50
C GLY A 57 -9.71 -10.09 4.10
N GLY A 58 -9.53 -9.75 2.82
CA GLY A 58 -8.31 -9.18 2.27
C GLY A 58 -8.26 -7.66 2.32
N LEU A 59 -9.28 -6.99 2.86
CA LEU A 59 -9.23 -5.55 3.07
C LEU A 59 -8.23 -5.24 4.20
N PRO A 60 -7.31 -4.29 3.99
CA PRO A 60 -6.47 -3.81 5.08
C PRO A 60 -7.37 -3.25 6.20
N PRO A 61 -6.95 -3.34 7.46
CA PRO A 61 -7.68 -2.72 8.56
C PRO A 61 -7.84 -1.23 8.26
N THR A 62 -9.08 -0.73 8.36
CA THR A 62 -9.34 0.70 8.27
C THR A 62 -8.58 1.38 9.41
N ILE A 63 -7.54 2.13 9.06
CA ILE A 63 -6.69 2.88 10.00
C ILE A 63 -7.37 4.22 10.38
N GLU A 64 -8.70 4.30 10.30
CA GLU A 64 -9.43 5.49 10.73
C GLU A 64 -9.43 5.55 12.26
N GLY A 65 -8.75 6.55 12.80
CA GLY A 65 -8.67 6.77 14.24
C GLY A 65 -7.43 6.18 14.93
N GLN A 66 -6.36 5.84 14.22
CA GLN A 66 -5.08 5.70 14.90
C GLN A 66 -4.71 7.06 15.49
N ASP A 67 -4.80 7.19 16.80
CA ASP A 67 -4.09 8.21 17.55
C ASP A 67 -2.60 7.98 17.28
N TYR A 68 -2.08 8.71 16.29
CA TYR A 68 -0.65 8.88 16.17
C TYR A 68 -0.20 9.49 17.49
N ASN A 69 0.40 8.69 18.36
CA ASN A 69 1.03 9.17 19.58
C ASN A 69 2.31 9.93 19.18
N ILE A 70 2.11 11.11 18.61
CA ILE A 70 3.18 12.04 18.23
C ILE A 70 3.69 12.62 19.53
N LYS A 71 4.73 12.00 20.08
CA LYS A 71 5.45 12.57 21.21
C LYS A 71 6.04 13.91 20.76
N PRO A 72 5.85 14.99 21.53
CA PRO A 72 6.51 16.26 21.22
C PRO A 72 8.03 16.05 21.22
N VAL A 73 8.67 16.36 20.10
CA VAL A 73 10.14 16.40 20.03
C VAL A 73 10.57 17.81 20.39
N THR A 74 11.43 17.93 21.40
CA THR A 74 12.04 19.21 21.76
C THR A 74 13.31 19.41 20.95
N THR A 75 13.56 20.66 20.55
CA THR A 75 14.80 21.05 19.89
C THR A 75 15.63 21.85 20.88
N SER A 76 16.95 21.71 20.84
CA SER A 76 17.88 22.57 21.59
C SER A 76 18.10 23.94 20.92
N LEU A 77 17.47 24.21 19.78
CA LEU A 77 17.63 25.46 19.04
C LEU A 77 16.80 26.58 19.68
N SER A 78 17.40 27.76 19.76
CA SER A 78 16.66 28.97 20.12
C SER A 78 15.74 29.40 18.98
N ARG A 79 14.69 30.18 19.30
CA ARG A 79 13.79 30.72 18.27
C ARG A 79 14.52 31.65 17.32
N GLU A 80 15.54 32.32 17.81
CA GLU A 80 16.40 33.23 17.04
C GLU A 80 17.20 32.46 16.00
N ALA A 81 17.79 31.31 16.37
CA ALA A 81 18.52 30.44 15.45
C ALA A 81 17.61 29.91 14.34
N VAL A 82 16.42 29.42 14.70
CA VAL A 82 15.44 28.91 13.71
C VAL A 82 14.99 30.01 12.74
N LYS A 83 14.82 31.26 13.22
CA LYS A 83 14.48 32.40 12.36
C LYS A 83 15.62 32.77 11.42
N ALA A 84 16.86 32.73 11.89
CA ALA A 84 18.03 33.01 11.06
C ALA A 84 18.15 31.97 9.93
N ASP A 85 18.00 30.70 10.25
CA ASP A 85 18.04 29.59 9.28
C ASP A 85 16.92 29.71 8.25
N TYR A 86 15.70 30.02 8.69
CA TYR A 86 14.57 30.25 7.78
C TYR A 86 14.86 31.37 6.78
N GLN A 87 15.43 32.49 7.23
CA GLN A 87 15.74 33.62 6.34
C GLN A 87 16.90 33.31 5.40
N ALA A 88 17.89 32.53 5.85
CA ALA A 88 18.97 32.05 5.00
C ALA A 88 18.43 31.13 3.90
N ALA A 89 17.59 30.15 4.27
CA ALA A 89 16.95 29.23 3.32
C ALA A 89 16.04 29.98 2.32
N LYS A 90 15.32 31.00 2.80
CA LYS A 90 14.48 31.87 1.94
C LYS A 90 15.31 32.59 0.89
N LYS A 91 16.43 33.20 1.29
CA LYS A 91 17.33 33.92 0.36
C LYS A 91 17.99 32.97 -0.63
N ALA A 92 18.33 31.76 -0.18
CA ALA A 92 18.91 30.72 -1.04
C ALA A 92 17.89 30.06 -1.97
N GLY A 93 16.59 30.39 -1.86
CA GLY A 93 15.54 29.73 -2.64
C GLY A 93 15.31 28.27 -2.25
N GLY A 94 15.80 27.85 -1.08
CA GLY A 94 15.73 26.47 -0.59
C GLY A 94 14.50 26.16 0.27
N LEU A 95 13.55 27.10 0.39
CA LEU A 95 12.30 26.82 1.09
C LEU A 95 11.45 25.85 0.26
N PRO A 96 10.85 24.82 0.90
CA PRO A 96 9.95 23.93 0.20
C PRO A 96 8.76 24.72 -0.36
N GLN A 97 8.37 24.41 -1.59
CA GLN A 97 7.15 24.96 -2.16
C GLN A 97 5.96 24.34 -1.43
N LEU A 98 5.22 25.17 -0.71
CA LEU A 98 3.93 24.77 -0.16
C LEU A 98 2.96 24.66 -1.34
N ASN A 99 2.78 23.45 -1.85
CA ASN A 99 1.67 23.15 -2.74
C ASN A 99 0.39 23.40 -1.95
N ASN A 100 -0.27 24.53 -2.21
CA ASN A 100 -1.55 24.85 -1.61
C ASN A 100 -2.56 23.80 -2.12
N TYR A 101 -2.94 22.85 -1.26
CA TYR A 101 -4.10 22.01 -1.50
C TYR A 101 -5.34 22.88 -1.26
N SER A 102 -5.78 23.56 -2.32
CA SER A 102 -7.07 24.27 -2.38
C SER A 102 -8.19 23.34 -2.83
#